data_AF-A0A834VYA5-F1
#
_entry.id   AF-A0A834VYA5-F1
#
_cell.length_a   1.000
_cell.length_b   1.000
_cell.length_c   1.000
_cell.angle_alpha   90.00
_cell.angle_beta   90.00
_cell.angle_gamma   90.00
#
_symmetry.space_group_name_H-M   'P 1'
#
loop_
_entity.id
_entity.type
_entity.pdbx_description
1 polymer ?
#
loop_
_entity_poly.entity_id
_entity_poly.type
_entity_poly.pdbx_seq_one_letter_code
_entity_poly.pdbx_strand_id
1 'polypeptide(L)'
;MCFILSNNSMSDGLGYGSPTMTTHRPIPSLKLIPSDILPPTTARSIAPPGDAGFPSEFILDNGKGTGSFGKRRNKTHTLCVRCGRRSFHLQKSRCSACAFPAARKRKYNWSVKAIRRKTTGTGRMRYLRNVPRRFKSGFREGTEAAPRKKGAAAASA
;
A
#
# COMPACT_ATOMS: atom_id res chain seq x y z
N MET A 1 -41.27 14.01 -17.32
CA MET A 1 -42.13 14.39 -16.18
C MET A 1 -42.05 13.29 -15.14
N CYS A 2 -41.91 13.69 -13.88
CA CYS A 2 -41.73 12.86 -12.69
C CYS A 2 -42.82 11.80 -12.50
N PHE A 3 -42.47 10.68 -11.88
CA PHE A 3 -43.09 10.36 -10.59
C PHE A 3 -42.04 9.82 -9.61
N ILE A 4 -42.25 10.22 -8.37
CA ILE A 4 -41.34 10.27 -7.25
C ILE A 4 -41.89 9.31 -6.18
N LEU A 5 -40.95 8.61 -5.54
CA LEU A 5 -40.95 8.11 -4.15
C LEU A 5 -41.81 6.91 -3.69
N SER A 6 -41.14 6.24 -2.73
CA SER A 6 -41.64 5.55 -1.54
C SER A 6 -42.06 4.08 -1.71
N ASN A 7 -41.71 3.17 -0.80
CA ASN A 7 -40.79 3.11 0.33
C ASN A 7 -40.96 1.70 0.92
N ASN A 8 -39.90 1.14 1.54
CA ASN A 8 -39.92 0.23 2.71
C ASN A 8 -40.74 -1.08 2.59
N SER A 9 -40.39 -2.23 3.18
CA SER A 9 -39.48 -2.64 4.24
C SER A 9 -39.80 -4.12 4.43
N MET A 10 -38.82 -5.00 4.55
CA MET A 10 -38.98 -6.15 5.45
C MET A 10 -37.59 -6.61 5.88
N SER A 11 -37.28 -6.21 7.10
CA SER A 11 -36.44 -6.87 8.08
C SER A 11 -36.90 -8.34 8.24
N ASP A 12 -36.12 -9.34 8.67
CA ASP A 12 -35.23 -9.49 9.82
C ASP A 12 -34.44 -10.81 9.65
N GLY A 13 -33.29 -10.98 10.31
CA GLY A 13 -32.69 -12.31 10.39
C GLY A 13 -31.21 -12.42 10.76
N LEU A 14 -30.87 -11.87 11.92
CA LEU A 14 -29.72 -12.11 12.80
C LEU A 14 -28.81 -13.33 12.49
N GLY A 15 -27.49 -13.08 12.46
CA GLY A 15 -26.48 -14.13 12.44
C GLY A 15 -25.03 -13.64 12.59
N TYR A 16 -24.79 -12.63 13.44
CA TYR A 16 -23.42 -12.28 13.83
C TYR A 16 -22.89 -13.34 14.81
N GLY A 17 -22.14 -14.31 14.28
CA GLY A 17 -21.36 -15.24 15.08
C GLY A 17 -20.16 -14.54 15.72
N SER A 18 -20.26 -14.29 17.03
CA SER A 18 -19.16 -13.87 17.90
C SER A 18 -18.09 -14.97 18.04
N PRO A 19 -16.79 -14.68 17.86
CA PRO A 19 -15.73 -15.53 18.41
C PRO A 19 -15.46 -15.13 19.86
N THR A 20 -16.08 -15.83 20.80
CA THR A 20 -15.70 -15.82 22.22
C THR A 20 -14.44 -16.65 22.46
N MET A 21 -13.66 -16.25 23.47
CA MET A 21 -12.56 -16.97 24.14
C MET A 21 -11.15 -16.73 23.60
N THR A 22 -10.64 -15.51 23.80
CA THR A 22 -9.20 -15.35 24.07
C THR A 22 -8.98 -15.62 25.56
N THR A 23 -8.23 -16.66 25.87
CA THR A 23 -7.84 -17.03 27.23
C THR A 23 -6.98 -15.92 27.86
N HIS A 24 -7.51 -15.26 28.88
CA HIS A 24 -6.73 -14.38 29.73
C HIS A 24 -5.73 -15.22 30.53
N ARG A 25 -4.44 -14.95 30.37
CA ARG A 25 -3.41 -15.50 31.25
C ARG A 25 -3.57 -14.89 32.65
N PRO A 26 -3.46 -15.68 33.74
CA PRO A 26 -3.50 -15.14 35.09
C PRO A 26 -2.28 -14.25 35.37
N ILE A 27 -2.55 -13.08 35.94
CA ILE A 27 -1.57 -12.11 36.45
C ILE A 27 -0.95 -12.71 37.73
N PRO A 28 0.39 -12.80 37.87
CA PRO A 28 0.98 -13.22 39.13
C PRO A 28 0.71 -12.17 40.21
N SER A 29 0.16 -12.64 41.32
CA SER A 29 -0.16 -11.92 42.54
C SER A 29 1.02 -11.08 43.04
N LEU A 30 0.85 -9.75 43.02
CA LEU A 30 1.66 -8.80 43.76
C LEU A 30 1.58 -9.14 45.25
N LYS A 31 2.69 -9.59 45.83
CA LYS A 31 2.85 -9.72 47.27
C LYS A 31 2.77 -8.32 47.87
N LEU A 32 1.86 -8.11 48.80
CA LEU A 32 1.85 -6.95 49.69
C LEU A 32 3.18 -6.94 50.45
N ILE A 33 3.92 -5.84 50.30
CA ILE A 33 5.04 -5.51 51.18
C ILE A 33 4.43 -4.78 52.39
N PRO A 34 4.75 -5.18 53.63
CA PRO A 34 4.27 -4.51 54.83
C PRO A 34 4.75 -3.06 54.88
N SER A 35 3.80 -2.16 55.05
CA SER A 35 4.01 -0.78 55.47
C SER A 35 4.46 -0.78 56.93
N ASP A 36 5.75 -0.57 57.19
CA ASP A 36 6.27 0.04 58.41
C ASP A 36 7.75 0.38 58.25
N ILE A 37 8.18 1.44 58.96
CA ILE A 37 9.52 2.05 59.06
C ILE A 37 9.71 3.30 58.17
N LEU A 38 9.07 4.39 58.61
CA LEU A 38 9.62 5.74 58.52
C LEU A 38 10.48 6.02 59.76
N PRO A 39 11.71 6.54 59.61
CA PRO A 39 12.31 7.42 60.62
C PRO A 39 12.45 8.87 60.11
N PRO A 40 12.66 9.83 61.03
CA PRO A 40 12.07 11.16 60.95
C PRO A 40 12.85 12.15 60.08
N THR A 41 12.08 13.14 59.65
CA THR A 41 12.48 14.46 59.14
C THR A 41 13.80 14.96 59.70
N THR A 42 14.83 15.03 58.85
CA THR A 42 15.87 16.05 58.96
C THR A 42 15.80 16.91 57.72
N ALA A 43 15.25 18.12 57.92
CA ALA A 43 15.35 19.22 56.99
C ALA A 43 16.84 19.54 56.73
N ARG A 44 17.28 19.39 55.49
CA ARG A 44 18.46 20.07 54.97
C ARG A 44 18.13 20.71 53.63
N SER A 45 17.81 22.00 53.73
CA SER A 45 18.18 23.06 52.78
C SER A 45 18.13 22.70 51.29
N ILE A 46 17.01 23.03 50.67
CA ILE A 46 16.96 23.39 49.26
C ILE A 46 17.84 24.64 49.08
N ALA A 47 18.96 24.49 48.37
CA ALA A 47 19.66 25.60 47.73
C ALA A 47 19.68 25.33 46.22
N PRO A 48 19.02 26.19 45.43
CA PRO A 48 19.55 26.59 44.14
C PRO A 48 19.68 28.13 44.12
N PRO A 49 20.52 28.76 43.26
CA PRO A 49 21.10 28.24 42.02
C PRO A 49 22.61 28.55 41.85
N GLY A 50 23.32 27.84 40.96
CA GLY A 50 24.70 28.22 40.65
C GLY A 50 25.51 27.16 39.91
N ASP A 51 25.33 27.15 38.59
CA ASP A 51 26.37 27.06 37.57
C ASP A 51 27.18 25.77 37.31
N ALA A 52 27.37 25.61 36.00
CA ALA A 52 28.48 24.92 35.34
C ALA A 52 28.49 23.39 35.43
N GLY A 53 27.60 22.78 34.63
CA GLY A 53 27.77 21.41 34.20
C GLY A 53 26.60 20.93 33.37
N PHE A 54 26.35 21.53 32.20
CA PHE A 54 25.60 20.80 31.17
C PHE A 54 26.50 19.62 30.77
N PRO A 55 26.16 18.35 31.09
CA PRO A 55 26.85 17.26 30.44
C PRO A 55 26.54 17.40 28.96
N SER A 56 27.55 17.79 28.20
CA SER A 56 27.63 17.70 26.75
C SER A 56 27.72 16.23 26.30
N GLU A 57 26.95 15.33 26.91
CA GLU A 57 26.75 13.98 26.43
C GLU A 57 25.60 13.98 25.43
N PHE A 58 25.97 14.28 24.18
CA PHE A 58 25.51 13.61 22.96
C PHE A 58 24.35 12.61 23.12
N ILE A 59 23.13 13.08 23.37
CA ILE A 59 21.92 12.30 23.07
C ILE A 59 21.03 13.13 22.16
N LEU A 60 21.34 13.07 20.87
CA LEU A 60 20.46 13.40 19.75
C LEU A 60 19.32 12.37 19.64
N ASP A 61 18.55 12.17 20.70
CA ASP A 61 17.27 11.47 20.62
C ASP A 61 16.22 12.30 21.36
N ASN A 62 15.65 13.30 20.69
CA ASN A 62 14.29 13.74 21.00
C ASN A 62 13.62 14.43 19.81
N GLY A 63 13.03 13.62 18.92
CA GLY A 63 12.17 14.14 17.87
C GLY A 63 11.89 13.15 16.74
N LYS A 64 10.61 13.05 16.34
CA LYS A 64 10.04 12.21 15.26
C LYS A 64 10.62 12.49 13.85
N GLY A 65 11.62 13.36 13.75
CA GLY A 65 12.19 13.91 12.53
C GLY A 65 13.66 13.58 12.36
N THR A 66 14.53 14.60 12.48
CA THR A 66 15.93 14.60 12.02
C THR A 66 16.76 13.40 12.51
N GLY A 67 16.78 13.10 13.82
CA GLY A 67 17.51 11.95 14.37
C GLY A 67 17.00 10.60 13.86
N SER A 68 15.70 10.49 13.56
CA SER A 68 15.09 9.26 13.03
C SER A 68 15.43 8.97 11.56
N PHE A 69 15.70 10.00 10.74
CA PHE A 69 16.01 9.83 9.32
C PHE A 69 17.38 9.22 9.09
N GLY A 70 18.39 9.57 9.90
CA GLY A 70 19.73 8.99 9.82
C GLY A 70 19.75 7.47 10.04
N LYS A 71 18.80 6.95 10.84
CA LYS A 71 18.68 5.52 11.17
C LYS A 71 17.99 4.69 10.05
N ARG A 72 17.50 5.28 8.94
CA ARG A 72 16.70 4.61 7.88
C ARG A 72 17.52 3.81 6.84
N ARG A 73 18.41 2.95 7.30
CA ARG A 73 19.24 2.07 6.44
C ARG A 73 18.52 0.80 5.96
N ASN A 74 17.61 0.26 6.76
CA ASN A 74 16.89 -0.98 6.45
C ASN A 74 15.79 -0.73 5.40
N LYS A 75 15.74 -1.55 4.35
CA LYS A 75 14.76 -1.40 3.25
C LYS A 75 13.60 -2.37 3.44
N THR A 76 12.39 -1.84 3.52
CA THR A 76 11.15 -2.64 3.59
C THR A 76 10.65 -3.02 2.20
N HIS A 77 10.83 -2.15 1.20
CA HIS A 77 10.33 -2.33 -0.16
C HIS A 77 11.43 -2.37 -1.22
N THR A 78 11.42 -3.40 -2.07
CA THR A 78 12.25 -3.51 -3.29
C THR A 78 11.41 -3.54 -4.57
N LEU A 79 12.08 -3.60 -5.72
CA LEU A 79 11.46 -3.72 -7.03
C LEU A 79 10.70 -5.04 -7.17
N CYS A 80 9.46 -4.95 -7.65
CA CYS A 80 8.64 -6.13 -7.92
C CYS A 80 8.82 -6.62 -9.36
N VAL A 81 9.11 -7.92 -9.53
CA VAL A 81 9.30 -8.57 -10.83
C VAL A 81 8.11 -8.38 -11.78
N ARG A 82 6.87 -8.48 -11.27
CA ARG A 82 5.65 -8.39 -12.12
C ARG A 82 5.34 -6.98 -12.62
N CYS A 83 5.59 -5.94 -11.81
CA CYS A 83 5.10 -4.59 -12.09
C CYS A 83 6.19 -3.52 -12.21
N GLY A 84 7.45 -3.85 -11.93
CA GLY A 84 8.58 -2.93 -12.00
C GLY A 84 8.57 -1.80 -10.95
N ARG A 85 7.61 -1.80 -10.02
CA ARG A 85 7.51 -0.76 -8.96
C ARG A 85 8.26 -1.19 -7.71
N ARG A 86 8.88 -0.22 -7.00
CA ARG A 86 9.45 -0.42 -5.66
C ARG A 86 8.32 -0.55 -4.64
N SER A 87 7.72 -1.74 -4.57
CA SER A 87 6.51 -2.00 -3.78
C SER A 87 6.48 -3.43 -3.24
N PHE A 88 7.52 -4.23 -3.49
CA PHE A 88 7.61 -5.58 -2.97
C PHE A 88 8.09 -5.54 -1.52
N HIS A 89 7.25 -5.93 -0.57
CA HIS A 89 7.63 -5.98 0.84
C HIS A 89 8.46 -7.23 1.12
N LEU A 90 9.69 -7.08 1.65
CA LEU A 90 10.64 -8.19 1.82
C LEU A 90 10.16 -9.20 2.86
N GLN A 91 9.93 -8.74 4.09
CA GLN A 91 9.56 -9.63 5.20
C GLN A 91 8.23 -10.37 4.97
N LYS A 92 7.26 -9.70 4.32
CA LYS A 92 5.91 -10.26 4.06
C LYS A 92 5.80 -10.90 2.69
N SER A 93 6.87 -10.91 1.89
CA SER A 93 6.95 -11.44 0.54
C SER A 93 5.73 -11.07 -0.35
N ARG A 94 5.24 -9.83 -0.24
CA ARG A 94 4.00 -9.40 -0.92
C ARG A 94 4.12 -8.01 -1.52
N CYS A 95 3.70 -7.86 -2.77
CA CYS A 95 3.69 -6.56 -3.44
C CYS A 95 2.46 -5.73 -3.10
N SER A 96 2.66 -4.52 -2.58
CA SER A 96 1.56 -3.58 -2.30
C SER A 96 0.92 -3.02 -3.57
N ALA A 97 1.59 -3.04 -4.73
CA ALA A 97 1.03 -2.50 -5.98
C ALA A 97 0.17 -3.51 -6.75
N CYS A 98 0.67 -4.74 -6.92
CA CYS A 98 0.08 -5.77 -7.78
C CYS A 98 -0.30 -7.07 -7.05
N ALA A 99 0.00 -7.20 -5.76
CA ALA A 99 -0.20 -8.39 -4.92
C ALA A 99 0.55 -9.67 -5.35
N PHE A 100 1.65 -9.56 -6.11
CA PHE A 100 2.59 -10.69 -6.27
C PHE A 100 2.95 -11.26 -4.88
N PRO A 101 2.88 -12.58 -4.63
CA PRO A 101 2.79 -13.70 -5.57
C PRO A 101 1.38 -14.11 -6.05
N ALA A 102 0.30 -13.52 -5.52
CA ALA A 102 -1.07 -13.94 -5.86
C ALA A 102 -1.34 -13.94 -7.38
N ALA A 103 -2.14 -14.90 -7.86
CA ALA A 103 -2.46 -15.03 -9.29
C ALA A 103 -3.19 -13.81 -9.84
N ARG A 104 -4.20 -13.31 -9.10
CA ARG A 104 -4.98 -12.13 -9.48
C ARG A 104 -4.22 -10.84 -9.17
N LYS A 105 -4.28 -9.88 -10.10
CA LYS A 105 -3.72 -8.53 -9.88
C LYS A 105 -4.61 -7.74 -8.92
N ARG A 106 -3.99 -7.10 -7.93
CA ARG A 106 -4.67 -6.20 -6.97
C ARG A 106 -5.34 -5.00 -7.67
N LYS A 107 -6.66 -4.87 -7.51
CA LYS A 107 -7.48 -3.73 -7.93
C LYS A 107 -8.49 -3.39 -6.83
N TYR A 108 -8.76 -2.11 -6.61
CA TYR A 108 -9.85 -1.64 -5.75
C TYR A 108 -10.61 -0.52 -6.45
N ASN A 109 -11.94 -0.58 -6.37
CA ASN A 109 -12.82 0.35 -7.08
C ASN A 109 -12.72 1.78 -6.54
N TRP A 110 -12.40 1.94 -5.26
CA TRP A 110 -12.16 3.26 -4.64
C TRP A 110 -10.93 3.99 -5.21
N SER A 111 -10.02 3.30 -5.91
CA SER A 111 -8.79 3.90 -6.46
C SER A 111 -8.82 3.99 -7.99
N VAL A 112 -9.70 4.84 -8.52
CA VAL A 112 -9.90 5.03 -9.97
C VAL A 112 -8.59 5.41 -10.69
N LYS A 113 -7.82 6.34 -10.13
CA LYS A 113 -6.52 6.76 -10.70
C LYS A 113 -5.50 5.62 -10.76
N ALA A 114 -5.48 4.74 -9.75
CA ALA A 114 -4.58 3.60 -9.76
C ALA A 114 -5.00 2.53 -10.76
N ILE A 115 -6.31 2.36 -10.99
CA ILE A 115 -6.84 1.49 -12.06
C ILE A 115 -6.39 2.03 -13.42
N ARG A 116 -6.59 3.32 -13.72
CA ARG A 116 -6.21 3.95 -15.00
C ARG A 116 -4.73 3.78 -15.34
N ARG A 117 -3.83 3.90 -14.35
CA ARG A 117 -2.37 3.73 -14.55
C ARG A 117 -1.93 2.30 -14.88
N LYS A 118 -2.79 1.31 -14.72
CA LYS A 118 -2.48 -0.13 -14.88
C LYS A 118 -3.39 -0.84 -15.88
N THR A 119 -4.41 -0.16 -16.38
CA THR A 119 -5.39 -0.75 -17.27
C THR A 119 -4.77 -1.10 -18.63
N THR A 120 -5.41 -1.99 -19.37
CA THR A 120 -5.05 -2.30 -20.76
C THR A 120 -5.08 -1.01 -21.59
N GLY A 121 -4.03 -0.73 -22.36
CA GLY A 121 -3.88 0.54 -23.09
C GLY A 121 -2.54 1.23 -22.86
N THR A 122 -2.01 1.19 -21.63
CA THR A 122 -0.83 2.01 -21.26
C THR A 122 0.52 1.41 -21.64
N GLY A 123 0.55 0.21 -22.24
CA GLY A 123 1.76 -0.56 -22.49
C GLY A 123 2.04 -0.83 -23.96
N ARG A 124 2.97 -1.76 -24.21
CA ARG A 124 3.37 -2.16 -25.58
C ARG A 124 2.22 -2.77 -26.38
N MET A 125 1.26 -3.44 -25.75
CA MET A 125 0.08 -4.04 -26.40
C MET A 125 0.41 -4.82 -27.69
N ARG A 126 1.48 -5.64 -27.67
CA ARG A 126 2.06 -6.27 -28.87
C ARG A 126 1.02 -7.06 -29.69
N TYR A 127 0.16 -7.82 -29.02
CA TYR A 127 -0.92 -8.58 -29.66
C TYR A 127 -2.14 -7.69 -29.94
N LEU A 128 -2.68 -7.07 -28.89
CA LEU A 128 -3.93 -6.30 -28.96
C LEU A 128 -3.88 -5.09 -29.91
N ARG A 129 -2.71 -4.54 -30.28
CA ARG A 129 -2.62 -3.49 -31.31
C ARG A 129 -3.01 -3.98 -32.70
N ASN A 130 -2.68 -5.22 -33.02
CA ASN A 130 -2.93 -5.79 -34.35
C ASN A 130 -4.33 -6.41 -34.46
N VAL A 131 -4.95 -6.78 -33.33
CA VAL A 131 -6.27 -7.44 -33.31
C VAL A 131 -7.36 -6.58 -33.94
N PRO A 132 -7.55 -5.28 -33.59
CA PRO A 132 -8.56 -4.44 -34.24
C PRO A 132 -8.33 -4.26 -35.75
N ARG A 133 -7.06 -4.21 -36.19
CA ARG A 133 -6.72 -4.14 -37.62
C ARG A 133 -7.14 -5.41 -38.34
N ARG A 134 -6.85 -6.58 -37.76
CA ARG A 134 -7.27 -7.89 -38.29
C ARG A 134 -8.79 -8.07 -38.24
N PHE A 135 -9.44 -7.56 -37.20
CA PHE A 135 -10.90 -7.58 -37.07
C PHE A 135 -11.56 -6.82 -38.22
N LYS A 136 -11.04 -5.63 -38.56
CA LYS A 136 -11.55 -4.85 -39.71
C LYS A 136 -11.34 -5.56 -41.06
N SER A 137 -10.33 -6.41 -41.17
CA SER A 137 -10.08 -7.25 -42.35
C SER A 137 -10.72 -8.64 -42.25
N GLY A 138 -11.58 -8.92 -41.26
CA GLY A 138 -12.28 -10.20 -41.11
C GLY A 138 -11.39 -11.39 -40.77
N PHE A 139 -10.23 -11.17 -40.12
CA PHE A 139 -9.24 -12.21 -39.81
C PHE A 139 -8.83 -13.07 -41.02
N ARG A 140 -8.75 -12.48 -42.22
CA ARG A 140 -8.23 -13.16 -43.40
C ARG A 140 -6.79 -13.64 -43.16
N GLU A 141 -6.55 -14.92 -43.38
CA GLU A 141 -5.24 -15.57 -43.29
C GLU A 141 -4.87 -16.17 -44.65
N GLY A 142 -3.58 -16.25 -44.98
CA GLY A 142 -3.08 -16.93 -46.18
C GLY A 142 -3.35 -16.26 -47.53
N THR A 143 -3.94 -15.05 -47.57
CA THR A 143 -4.15 -14.32 -48.82
C THR A 143 -2.93 -13.51 -49.20
N GLU A 144 -2.34 -13.75 -50.37
CA GLU A 144 -1.29 -12.91 -50.91
C GLU A 144 -1.84 -11.56 -51.38
N ALA A 145 -1.14 -10.48 -51.04
CA ALA A 145 -1.50 -9.16 -51.50
C ALA A 145 -1.25 -9.07 -53.01
N ALA A 146 -2.25 -8.61 -53.78
CA ALA A 146 -2.06 -8.41 -55.21
C ALA A 146 -0.83 -7.51 -55.47
N PRO A 147 0.04 -7.89 -56.42
CA PRO A 147 1.26 -7.12 -56.69
C PRO A 147 0.89 -5.71 -57.12
N ARG A 148 1.56 -4.71 -56.54
CA ARG A 148 1.32 -3.30 -56.85
C ARG A 148 1.79 -3.06 -58.29
N LYS A 149 0.88 -2.77 -59.22
CA LYS A 149 1.25 -2.28 -60.55
C LYS A 149 1.97 -0.94 -60.37
N LYS A 150 3.24 -0.84 -60.77
CA LYS A 150 3.91 0.46 -60.90
C LYS A 150 3.10 1.26 -61.91
N GLY A 151 2.44 2.34 -61.45
CA GLY A 151 1.76 3.25 -62.37
C GLY A 151 2.78 3.73 -63.38
N ALA A 152 2.44 3.63 -64.68
CA ALA A 152 3.20 4.32 -65.70
C ALA A 152 3.28 5.79 -65.27
N ALA A 153 4.50 6.35 -65.26
CA ALA A 153 4.69 7.78 -65.04
C ALA A 153 3.70 8.52 -65.95
N ALA A 154 2.86 9.38 -65.38
CA ALA A 154 1.99 10.23 -66.16
C ALA A 154 2.89 11.05 -67.09
N ALA A 155 2.85 10.74 -68.38
CA ALA A 155 3.52 11.53 -69.39
C ALA A 155 2.87 12.91 -69.38
N SER A 156 3.60 13.90 -68.86
CA SER A 156 3.26 15.30 -68.99
C SER A 156 3.32 15.68 -70.48
N ALA A 157 2.17 16.06 -71.04
CA ALA A 157 2.03 16.70 -72.33
C ALA A 157 2.29 18.20 -72.22
#